data_AF-A0A266QCT6-F1
#
_entry.id   AF-A0A266QCT6-F1
#
_cell.length_a   1.000
_cell.length_b   1.000
_cell.length_c   1.000
_cell.angle_alpha   90.00
_cell.angle_beta   90.00
_cell.angle_gamma   90.00
#
_symmetry.space_group_name_H-M   'P 1'
#
loop_
_entity.id
_entity.type
_entity.pdbx_description
1 polymer ?
#
loop_
_entity_poly.entity_id
_entity_poly.type
_entity_poly.pdbx_seq_one_letter_code
_entity_poly.pdbx_strand_id
1 'polypeptide(L)'
;MEQAKERSLKQLMAGVDALVETSDQLVKTAVLEHRKREKIKNMELPCLWTQDELYEKKVIFTGMRQRELLNAFREVRIRLLERSKSDNMVVLVSSVSKHGGSSFVGFNLAATFALDQHKTALYVDCNPYSSTAEKYTTQDVDEGLTQYLTDYTVPLKNIIYPSGIERLRVIPSGGSSESAAEFFNSKRMEVFVAEIKSRYPDRFIVLDAPSVQQSTEARILAKYCDHALLVVPYGSAVTDEVLAAVDAVGKDRFAGLVFNN
;
A
#
# COMPACT_ATOMS: atom_id res chain seq x y z
N MET A 1 -9.82 13.84 59.77
CA MET A 1 -9.04 12.58 59.66
C MET A 1 -9.67 11.62 58.64
N GLU A 2 -10.99 11.55 58.58
CA GLU A 2 -11.77 10.70 57.66
C GLU A 2 -11.66 11.12 56.18
N GLN A 3 -11.76 12.42 55.89
CA GLN A 3 -11.60 12.96 54.53
C GLN A 3 -10.20 12.76 53.92
N ALA A 4 -9.15 12.66 54.76
CA ALA A 4 -7.78 12.40 54.30
C ALA A 4 -7.59 10.93 53.90
N LYS A 5 -8.21 10.00 54.65
CA LYS A 5 -8.25 8.58 54.27
C LYS A 5 -9.06 8.35 53.01
N GLU A 6 -10.18 9.05 52.85
CA GLU A 6 -11.04 8.92 51.67
C GLU A 6 -10.36 9.43 50.38
N ARG A 7 -9.59 10.53 50.46
CA ARG A 7 -8.76 11.01 49.35
C ARG A 7 -7.63 10.04 48.99
N SER A 8 -6.96 9.48 50.00
CA SER A 8 -5.89 8.49 49.78
C SER A 8 -6.42 7.21 49.14
N LEU A 9 -7.63 6.77 49.54
CA LEU A 9 -8.29 5.60 48.96
C LEU A 9 -8.69 5.84 47.50
N LYS A 10 -9.25 7.02 47.18
CA LYS A 10 -9.60 7.40 45.80
C LYS A 10 -8.36 7.50 44.88
N GLN A 11 -7.23 7.99 45.38
CA GLN A 11 -5.96 8.00 44.63
C GLN A 11 -5.42 6.59 44.38
N LEU A 12 -5.51 5.69 45.36
CA LEU A 12 -5.12 4.29 45.19
C LEU A 12 -6.00 3.57 44.16
N MET A 13 -7.33 3.77 44.21
CA MET A 13 -8.25 3.18 43.24
C MET A 13 -8.01 3.69 41.81
N ALA A 14 -7.81 5.00 41.63
CA ALA A 14 -7.47 5.56 40.32
C ALA A 14 -6.14 5.03 39.77
N GLY A 15 -5.16 4.77 40.64
CA GLY A 15 -3.90 4.14 40.25
C GLY A 15 -4.06 2.67 39.82
N VAL A 16 -4.95 1.92 40.47
CA VAL A 16 -5.29 0.55 40.09
C VAL A 16 -6.03 0.52 38.75
N ASP A 17 -7.01 1.42 38.54
CA ASP A 17 -7.75 1.51 37.28
C ASP A 17 -6.81 1.83 36.10
N ALA A 18 -5.88 2.78 36.28
CA ALA A 18 -4.88 3.10 35.26
C ALA A 18 -3.94 1.93 34.94
N LEU A 19 -3.54 1.14 35.96
CA LEU A 19 -2.73 -0.07 35.76
C LEU A 19 -3.50 -1.17 35.03
N VAL A 20 -4.79 -1.32 35.32
CA VAL A 20 -5.68 -2.27 34.63
C VAL A 20 -5.88 -1.87 33.18
N GLU A 21 -6.14 -0.59 32.88
CA GLU A 21 -6.26 -0.10 31.50
C GLU A 21 -4.96 -0.29 30.70
N THR A 22 -3.81 -0.03 31.32
CA THR A 22 -2.49 -0.22 30.70
C THR A 22 -2.23 -1.70 30.41
N SER A 23 -2.56 -2.58 31.36
CA SER A 23 -2.45 -4.03 31.18
C SER A 23 -3.37 -4.53 30.06
N ASP A 24 -4.60 -4.02 29.98
CA ASP A 24 -5.57 -4.42 28.96
C ASP A 24 -5.15 -3.94 27.55
N GLN A 25 -4.55 -2.74 27.43
CA GLN A 25 -3.93 -2.26 26.19
C GLN A 25 -2.72 -3.12 25.76
N LEU A 26 -1.86 -3.51 26.69
CA LEU A 26 -0.71 -4.37 26.41
C LEU A 26 -1.16 -5.76 25.92
N VAL A 27 -2.17 -6.35 26.57
CA VAL A 27 -2.75 -7.64 26.17
C VAL A 27 -3.38 -7.54 24.78
N LYS A 28 -4.16 -6.49 24.50
CA LYS A 28 -4.74 -6.25 23.16
C LYS A 28 -3.66 -6.14 22.09
N THR A 29 -2.59 -5.41 22.35
CA THR A 29 -1.46 -5.24 21.44
C THR A 29 -0.76 -6.57 21.16
N ALA A 30 -0.44 -7.35 22.21
CA ALA A 30 0.19 -8.66 22.07
C ALA A 30 -0.67 -9.67 21.30
N VAL A 31 -2.00 -9.68 21.55
CA VAL A 31 -2.94 -10.54 20.81
C VAL A 31 -3.01 -10.14 19.33
N LEU A 32 -3.00 -8.84 19.02
CA LEU A 32 -2.94 -8.34 17.65
C LEU A 32 -1.64 -8.76 16.96
N GLU A 33 -0.49 -8.56 17.59
CA GLU A 33 0.81 -8.99 17.05
C GLU A 33 0.89 -10.50 16.82
N HIS A 34 0.36 -11.30 17.75
CA HIS A 34 0.31 -12.76 17.59
C HIS A 34 -0.57 -13.15 16.40
N ARG A 35 -1.76 -12.55 16.25
CA ARG A 35 -2.64 -12.78 15.09
C ARG A 35 -2.00 -12.34 13.77
N LYS A 36 -1.25 -11.23 13.75
CA LYS A 36 -0.48 -10.78 12.57
C LYS A 36 0.52 -11.87 12.16
N ARG A 37 1.32 -12.37 13.10
CA ARG A 37 2.32 -13.42 12.84
C ARG A 37 1.70 -14.72 12.30
N GLU A 38 0.59 -15.17 12.87
CA GLU A 38 -0.09 -16.39 12.39
C GLU A 38 -0.68 -16.23 10.98
N LYS A 39 -1.27 -15.08 10.67
CA LYS A 39 -1.77 -14.80 9.31
C LYS A 39 -0.65 -14.70 8.27
N ILE A 40 0.50 -14.14 8.64
CA ILE A 40 1.69 -14.06 7.77
C ILE A 40 2.24 -15.46 7.47
N LYS A 41 2.31 -16.35 8.48
CA LYS A 41 2.74 -17.74 8.27
C LYS A 41 1.82 -18.51 7.32
N ASN A 42 0.52 -18.22 7.35
CA ASN A 42 -0.47 -18.86 6.49
C ASN A 42 -0.49 -18.31 5.05
N MET A 43 0.35 -17.31 4.74
CA MET A 43 0.52 -16.84 3.38
C MET A 43 1.32 -17.90 2.61
N GLU A 44 0.70 -18.61 1.65
CA GLU A 44 1.39 -19.64 0.86
C GLU A 44 2.71 -19.09 0.29
N LEU A 45 3.82 -19.68 0.72
CA LEU A 45 5.19 -19.22 0.44
C LEU A 45 5.58 -19.64 -0.99
N PRO A 46 5.72 -18.71 -1.94
CA PRO A 46 6.02 -19.06 -3.33
C PRO A 46 7.54 -19.20 -3.53
N CYS A 47 7.92 -19.75 -4.69
CA CYS A 47 9.27 -19.65 -5.26
C CYS A 47 9.78 -18.20 -5.12
N LEU A 48 10.74 -17.98 -4.22
CA LEU A 48 11.29 -16.64 -3.98
C LEU A 48 12.27 -16.30 -5.10
N TRP A 49 12.26 -15.05 -5.53
CA TRP A 49 13.26 -14.59 -6.48
C TRP A 49 14.65 -14.58 -5.85
N THR A 50 15.63 -15.02 -6.64
CA THR A 50 17.04 -14.86 -6.35
C THR A 50 17.45 -13.38 -6.39
N GLN A 51 18.61 -13.06 -5.83
CA GLN A 51 19.13 -11.69 -5.86
C GLN A 51 19.38 -11.19 -7.29
N ASP A 52 19.80 -12.08 -8.19
CA ASP A 52 20.05 -11.73 -9.59
C ASP A 52 18.75 -11.39 -10.32
N GLU A 53 17.69 -12.17 -10.12
CA GLU A 53 16.35 -11.88 -10.64
C GLU A 53 15.79 -10.56 -10.08
N LEU A 54 16.00 -10.29 -8.79
CA LEU A 54 15.62 -9.03 -8.16
C LEU A 54 16.35 -7.83 -8.79
N TYR A 55 17.64 -7.96 -9.09
CA TYR A 55 18.39 -6.94 -9.82
C TYR A 55 17.86 -6.73 -11.24
N GLU A 56 17.61 -7.80 -11.99
CA GLU A 56 17.08 -7.74 -13.35
C GLU A 56 15.73 -7.03 -13.39
N LYS A 57 14.85 -7.35 -12.44
CA LYS A 57 13.51 -6.75 -12.30
C LYS A 57 13.54 -5.34 -11.68
N LYS A 58 14.72 -4.84 -11.29
CA LYS A 58 14.92 -3.55 -10.59
C LYS A 58 14.10 -3.44 -9.31
N VAL A 59 14.11 -4.51 -8.52
CA VAL A 59 13.39 -4.60 -7.26
C VAL A 59 14.37 -4.42 -6.11
N ILE A 60 14.00 -3.59 -5.14
CA ILE A 60 14.79 -3.35 -3.94
C ILE A 60 14.70 -4.53 -2.98
N PHE A 61 15.84 -4.88 -2.36
CA PHE A 61 15.92 -5.97 -1.40
C PHE A 61 17.03 -5.72 -0.36
N THR A 62 16.97 -6.46 0.75
CA THR A 62 17.98 -6.36 1.81
C THR A 62 19.33 -6.90 1.34
N GLY A 63 20.39 -6.11 1.49
CA GLY A 63 21.75 -6.50 1.08
C GLY A 63 22.13 -6.08 -0.34
N MET A 64 21.25 -5.39 -1.07
CA MET A 64 21.58 -4.84 -2.39
C MET A 64 22.74 -3.83 -2.33
N ARG A 65 23.49 -3.73 -3.43
CA ARG A 65 24.66 -2.84 -3.54
C ARG A 65 24.29 -1.37 -3.47
N GLN A 66 23.17 -0.97 -4.08
CA GLN A 66 22.69 0.42 -4.13
C GLN A 66 21.94 0.77 -2.83
N ARG A 67 22.69 0.92 -1.74
CA ARG A 67 22.16 1.23 -0.40
C ARG A 67 21.39 2.55 -0.35
N GLU A 68 21.80 3.54 -1.14
CA GLU A 68 21.15 4.85 -1.21
C GLU A 68 19.71 4.74 -1.71
N LEU A 69 19.48 3.96 -2.77
CA LEU A 69 18.14 3.71 -3.31
C LEU A 69 17.24 3.02 -2.26
N LEU A 70 17.75 1.98 -1.60
CA LEU A 70 17.03 1.30 -0.52
C LEU A 70 16.68 2.25 0.62
N ASN A 71 17.62 3.10 1.03
CA ASN A 71 17.39 4.06 2.10
C ASN A 71 16.39 5.15 1.69
N ALA A 72 16.39 5.59 0.43
CA ALA A 72 15.40 6.53 -0.08
C ALA A 72 13.97 5.96 0.02
N PHE A 73 13.76 4.71 -0.39
CA PHE A 73 12.44 4.08 -0.23
C PHE A 73 12.06 3.86 1.24
N ARG A 74 13.03 3.52 2.10
CA ARG A 74 12.79 3.41 3.56
C ARG A 74 12.37 4.75 4.17
N GLU A 75 12.98 5.84 3.72
CA GLU A 75 12.60 7.20 4.15
C GLU A 75 11.16 7.53 3.73
N VAL A 76 10.78 7.22 2.48
CA VAL A 76 9.38 7.39 2.01
C VAL A 76 8.41 6.58 2.89
N ARG A 77 8.76 5.33 3.20
CA ARG A 77 7.97 4.47 4.10
C ARG A 77 7.81 5.08 5.49
N ILE A 78 8.89 5.58 6.09
CA ILE A 78 8.87 6.19 7.43
C ILE A 78 7.92 7.39 7.43
N ARG A 79 8.05 8.31 6.46
CA ARG A 79 7.19 9.50 6.37
C ARG A 79 5.71 9.15 6.18
N LEU A 80 5.41 8.11 5.39
CA LEU A 80 4.04 7.64 5.22
C LEU A 80 3.47 7.05 6.52
N LEU A 81 4.28 6.29 7.28
CA LEU A 81 3.88 5.74 8.57
C LEU A 81 3.67 6.84 9.63
N GLU A 82 4.52 7.85 9.68
CA GLU A 82 4.37 8.99 10.59
C GLU A 82 3.11 9.82 10.31
N ARG A 83 2.72 9.91 9.03
CA ARG A 83 1.49 10.60 8.61
C ARG A 83 0.24 9.76 8.89
N SER A 84 0.35 8.45 8.77
CA SER A 84 -0.77 7.53 8.97
C SER A 84 -1.05 7.31 10.46
N LYS A 85 -2.31 7.36 10.84
CA LYS A 85 -2.76 6.96 12.20
C LYS A 85 -3.05 5.45 12.30
N SER A 86 -2.88 4.72 11.20
CA SER A 86 -3.26 3.32 11.05
C SER A 86 -2.11 2.52 10.46
N ASP A 87 -1.94 1.31 10.97
CA ASP A 87 -1.04 0.29 10.43
C ASP A 87 -1.52 -0.31 9.11
N ASN A 88 -2.76 -0.01 8.73
CA ASN A 88 -3.44 -0.45 7.52
C ASN A 88 -3.81 0.78 6.68
N MET A 89 -3.10 0.98 5.58
CA MET A 89 -3.26 2.16 4.73
C MET A 89 -3.22 1.81 3.25
N VAL A 90 -3.94 2.61 2.47
CA VAL A 90 -3.98 2.57 1.01
C VAL A 90 -3.26 3.81 0.50
N VAL A 91 -2.21 3.60 -0.30
CA VAL A 91 -1.43 4.66 -0.93
C VAL A 91 -1.65 4.61 -2.43
N LEU A 92 -2.17 5.71 -2.97
CA LEU A 92 -2.18 5.94 -4.42
C LEU A 92 -0.79 6.41 -4.84
N VAL A 93 -0.21 5.75 -5.84
CA VAL A 93 1.03 6.19 -6.50
C VAL A 93 0.68 6.51 -7.95
N SER A 94 0.95 7.74 -8.37
CA SER A 94 0.74 8.17 -9.75
C SER A 94 1.83 9.15 -10.18
N SER A 95 2.07 9.27 -11.47
CA SER A 95 3.06 10.19 -12.03
C SER A 95 2.41 11.48 -12.54
N VAL A 96 3.14 12.60 -12.43
CA VAL A 96 2.69 13.89 -12.97
C VAL A 96 2.66 13.86 -14.50
N SER A 97 3.58 13.12 -15.14
CA SER A 97 3.62 12.96 -16.60
C SER A 97 3.73 11.48 -17.01
N LYS A 98 3.50 11.20 -18.29
CA LYS A 98 3.61 9.84 -18.84
C LYS A 98 5.02 9.28 -18.63
N HIS A 99 5.10 7.98 -18.36
CA HIS A 99 6.36 7.28 -18.13
C HIS A 99 7.19 7.84 -16.97
N GLY A 100 6.57 8.54 -16.01
CA GLY A 100 7.28 9.08 -14.85
C GLY A 100 7.81 8.04 -13.85
N GLY A 101 7.51 6.76 -14.08
CA GLY A 101 7.98 5.66 -13.25
C GLY A 101 7.10 5.39 -12.02
N SER A 102 5.82 5.75 -12.05
CA SER A 102 4.88 5.45 -10.96
C SER A 102 4.82 3.98 -10.61
N SER A 103 4.77 3.08 -11.60
CA SER A 103 4.78 1.63 -11.36
C SER A 103 6.08 1.14 -10.70
N PHE A 104 7.23 1.68 -11.11
CA PHE A 104 8.52 1.36 -10.49
C PHE A 104 8.56 1.80 -9.03
N VAL A 105 8.15 3.05 -8.76
CA VAL A 105 8.10 3.60 -7.39
C VAL A 105 7.07 2.83 -6.56
N GLY A 106 5.89 2.57 -7.10
CA GLY A 106 4.80 1.89 -6.41
C GLY A 106 5.16 0.46 -6.02
N PHE A 107 5.73 -0.32 -6.94
CA PHE A 107 6.12 -1.69 -6.64
C PHE A 107 7.25 -1.75 -5.60
N ASN A 108 8.27 -0.91 -5.75
CA ASN A 108 9.38 -0.86 -4.81
C ASN A 108 8.98 -0.30 -3.44
N LEU A 109 8.01 0.61 -3.40
CA LEU A 109 7.41 1.05 -2.14
C LEU A 109 6.71 -0.14 -1.45
N ALA A 110 5.90 -0.91 -2.17
CA ALA A 110 5.26 -2.11 -1.65
C ALA A 110 6.29 -3.14 -1.15
N ALA A 111 7.35 -3.39 -1.92
CA ALA A 111 8.47 -4.24 -1.51
C ALA A 111 9.15 -3.74 -0.24
N THR A 112 9.31 -2.42 -0.09
CA THR A 112 9.90 -1.81 1.12
C THR A 112 9.05 -2.05 2.35
N PHE A 113 7.73 -2.01 2.24
CA PHE A 113 6.83 -2.39 3.33
C PHE A 113 6.92 -3.89 3.64
N ALA A 114 7.05 -4.74 2.62
CA ALA A 114 7.20 -6.19 2.80
C ALA A 114 8.51 -6.61 3.50
N LEU A 115 9.55 -5.76 3.47
CA LEU A 115 10.78 -5.98 4.24
C LEU A 115 10.56 -5.96 5.76
N ASP A 116 9.46 -5.35 6.24
CA ASP A 116 9.07 -5.43 7.64
C ASP A 116 8.37 -6.78 7.90
N GLN A 117 8.85 -7.51 8.91
CA GLN A 117 8.33 -8.84 9.28
C GLN A 117 6.93 -8.78 9.92
N HIS A 118 6.47 -7.58 10.31
CA HIS A 118 5.18 -7.35 10.95
C HIS A 118 4.17 -6.65 10.02
N LYS A 119 4.47 -6.61 8.72
CA LYS A 119 3.62 -5.97 7.71
C LYS A 119 3.44 -6.90 6.53
N THR A 120 2.26 -6.80 5.91
CA THR A 120 2.02 -7.39 4.59
C THR A 120 1.83 -6.29 3.57
N ALA A 121 2.23 -6.54 2.33
CA ALA A 121 2.07 -5.58 1.25
C ALA A 121 1.23 -6.16 0.11
N LEU A 122 0.47 -5.29 -0.54
CA LEU A 122 -0.23 -5.59 -1.77
C LEU A 122 0.01 -4.48 -2.77
N TYR A 123 0.56 -4.85 -3.92
CA TYR A 123 0.63 -3.98 -5.08
C TYR A 123 -0.56 -4.27 -5.99
N VAL A 124 -1.34 -3.24 -6.33
CA VAL A 124 -2.48 -3.32 -7.23
C VAL A 124 -2.19 -2.44 -8.43
N ASP A 125 -2.12 -3.03 -9.61
CA ASP A 125 -1.96 -2.31 -10.87
C ASP A 125 -3.33 -1.83 -11.35
N CYS A 126 -3.53 -0.52 -11.28
CA CYS A 126 -4.72 0.17 -11.73
C CYS A 126 -4.46 0.94 -13.03
N ASN A 127 -3.49 0.51 -13.85
CA ASN A 127 -3.14 1.10 -15.14
C ASN A 127 -3.33 0.11 -16.30
N PRO A 128 -4.57 -0.10 -16.78
CA PRO A 128 -4.86 -1.07 -17.84
C PRO A 128 -4.33 -0.68 -19.22
N TYR A 129 -3.83 0.55 -19.40
CA TYR A 129 -3.27 1.03 -20.67
C TYR A 129 -1.80 0.64 -20.85
N SER A 130 -1.11 0.38 -19.74
CA SER A 130 0.34 0.11 -19.73
C SER A 130 0.72 -0.73 -18.51
N SER A 131 0.01 -1.85 -18.34
CA SER A 131 0.26 -2.81 -17.27
C SER A 131 1.69 -3.33 -17.34
N THR A 132 2.38 -3.28 -16.21
CA THR A 132 3.70 -3.91 -16.09
C THR A 132 3.79 -4.86 -14.90
N ALA A 133 2.67 -5.12 -14.23
CA ALA A 133 2.62 -5.91 -13.02
C ALA A 133 2.86 -7.40 -13.23
N GLU A 134 2.58 -7.94 -14.42
CA GLU A 134 2.79 -9.36 -14.75
C GLU A 134 4.26 -9.76 -14.59
N LYS A 135 5.20 -8.88 -14.92
CA LYS A 135 6.64 -9.16 -14.72
C LYS A 135 7.00 -9.34 -13.24
N TYR A 136 6.13 -8.89 -12.34
CA TYR A 136 6.29 -9.00 -10.90
C TYR A 136 5.58 -10.21 -10.29
N THR A 137 4.97 -11.09 -11.08
CA THR A 137 4.38 -12.34 -10.59
C THR A 137 5.35 -13.52 -10.79
N THR A 138 5.20 -14.57 -9.98
CA THR A 138 5.92 -15.85 -10.15
C THR A 138 5.07 -16.93 -10.81
N GLN A 139 3.88 -16.56 -11.27
CA GLN A 139 2.89 -17.43 -11.89
C GLN A 139 2.31 -16.70 -13.10
N ASP A 140 1.82 -17.47 -14.06
CA ASP A 140 1.09 -16.94 -15.20
C ASP A 140 -0.18 -16.22 -14.73
N VAL A 141 -0.48 -15.10 -15.39
CA VAL A 141 -1.60 -14.23 -15.04
C VAL A 141 -2.76 -14.52 -15.98
N ASP A 142 -3.79 -15.18 -15.45
CA ASP A 142 -5.01 -15.50 -16.19
C ASP A 142 -6.07 -14.39 -16.07
N GLU A 143 -6.21 -13.82 -14.87
CA GLU A 143 -7.25 -12.83 -14.54
C GLU A 143 -6.63 -11.65 -13.77
N GLY A 144 -7.14 -10.44 -13.99
CA GLY A 144 -6.66 -9.25 -13.26
C GLY A 144 -7.78 -8.42 -12.67
N LEU A 145 -7.41 -7.25 -12.16
CA LEU A 145 -8.35 -6.30 -11.56
C LEU A 145 -9.52 -5.97 -12.49
N THR A 146 -9.26 -5.76 -13.77
CA THR A 146 -10.29 -5.42 -14.76
C THR A 146 -11.30 -6.56 -14.91
N GLN A 147 -10.85 -7.80 -15.07
CA GLN A 147 -11.71 -9.00 -15.13
C GLN A 147 -12.53 -9.15 -13.85
N TYR A 148 -11.89 -8.96 -12.69
CA TYR A 148 -12.62 -8.99 -11.43
C TYR A 148 -13.70 -7.90 -11.40
N LEU A 149 -13.44 -6.68 -11.84
CA LEU A 149 -14.42 -5.58 -11.78
C LEU A 149 -15.56 -5.73 -12.79
N THR A 150 -15.37 -6.45 -13.89
CA THR A 150 -16.39 -6.64 -14.93
C THR A 150 -17.20 -7.92 -14.77
N ASP A 151 -16.59 -9.00 -14.30
CA ASP A 151 -17.23 -10.30 -14.12
C ASP A 151 -17.46 -10.60 -12.63
N TYR A 152 -18.74 -10.70 -12.25
CA TYR A 152 -19.15 -10.97 -10.87
C TYR A 152 -18.86 -12.40 -10.40
N THR A 153 -18.57 -13.32 -11.33
CA THR A 153 -18.23 -14.71 -11.03
C THR A 153 -16.76 -14.88 -10.64
N VAL A 154 -15.89 -13.96 -11.05
CA VAL A 154 -14.46 -13.98 -10.73
C VAL A 154 -14.26 -13.67 -9.24
N PRO A 155 -13.72 -14.62 -8.44
CA PRO A 155 -13.49 -14.40 -7.03
C PRO A 155 -12.18 -13.65 -6.78
N LEU A 156 -12.13 -12.80 -5.74
CA LEU A 156 -10.95 -11.98 -5.42
C LEU A 156 -9.66 -12.81 -5.23
N LYS A 157 -9.75 -14.06 -4.78
CA LYS A 157 -8.58 -14.92 -4.60
C LYS A 157 -7.85 -15.26 -5.91
N ASN A 158 -8.55 -15.28 -7.04
CA ASN A 158 -7.99 -15.68 -8.33
C ASN A 158 -7.09 -14.60 -8.93
N ILE A 159 -7.31 -13.33 -8.57
CA ILE A 159 -6.54 -12.20 -9.10
C ILE A 159 -5.38 -11.77 -8.18
N ILE A 160 -5.13 -12.49 -7.08
CA ILE A 160 -4.06 -12.20 -6.12
C ILE A 160 -2.92 -13.17 -6.36
N TYR A 161 -1.84 -12.66 -6.95
CA TYR A 161 -0.68 -13.46 -7.35
C TYR A 161 0.51 -13.29 -6.40
N PRO A 162 1.32 -14.35 -6.24
CA PRO A 162 2.60 -14.27 -5.56
C PRO A 162 3.61 -13.42 -6.34
N SER A 163 4.39 -12.62 -5.61
CA SER A 163 5.34 -11.66 -6.19
C SER A 163 6.81 -12.11 -6.22
N GLY A 164 7.12 -13.32 -5.76
CA GLY A 164 8.51 -13.74 -5.53
C GLY A 164 9.22 -13.04 -4.35
N ILE A 165 8.55 -12.09 -3.69
CA ILE A 165 8.99 -11.46 -2.44
C ILE A 165 8.09 -11.92 -1.29
N GLU A 166 8.72 -12.28 -0.17
CA GLU A 166 8.00 -12.65 1.05
C GLU A 166 7.07 -11.51 1.51
N ARG A 167 5.86 -11.85 1.98
CA ARG A 167 4.84 -10.89 2.46
C ARG A 167 4.33 -9.86 1.43
N LEU A 168 4.72 -9.95 0.16
CA LEU A 168 4.19 -9.12 -0.93
C LEU A 168 3.34 -9.95 -1.90
N ARG A 169 2.15 -9.45 -2.21
CA ARG A 169 1.28 -9.95 -3.28
C ARG A 169 1.06 -8.89 -4.35
N VAL A 170 0.71 -9.33 -5.55
CA VAL A 170 0.43 -8.49 -6.72
C VAL A 170 -0.97 -8.79 -7.23
N ILE A 171 -1.71 -7.75 -7.59
CA ILE A 171 -2.92 -7.83 -8.39
C ILE A 171 -2.62 -7.08 -9.70
N PRO A 172 -2.40 -7.79 -10.81
CA PRO A 172 -2.22 -7.18 -12.13
C PRO A 172 -3.50 -6.47 -12.59
N SER A 173 -3.39 -5.53 -13.53
CA SER A 173 -4.58 -4.87 -14.09
C SER A 173 -5.46 -5.85 -14.87
N GLY A 174 -4.84 -6.88 -15.44
CA GLY A 174 -5.43 -7.76 -16.44
C GLY A 174 -5.51 -7.08 -17.81
N GLY A 175 -6.29 -7.68 -18.72
CA GLY A 175 -6.44 -7.21 -20.10
C GLY A 175 -6.81 -5.73 -20.23
N SER A 176 -6.37 -5.10 -21.32
CA SER A 176 -6.62 -3.68 -21.59
C SER A 176 -8.13 -3.40 -21.69
N SER A 177 -8.53 -2.23 -21.18
CA SER A 177 -9.93 -1.81 -21.24
C SER A 177 -10.07 -0.30 -21.47
N GLU A 178 -10.84 0.05 -22.49
CA GLU A 178 -11.19 1.44 -22.79
C GLU A 178 -12.13 2.05 -21.74
N SER A 179 -12.87 1.22 -20.99
CA SER A 179 -13.84 1.62 -19.97
C SER A 179 -13.29 1.60 -18.53
N ALA A 180 -11.97 1.60 -18.35
CA ALA A 180 -11.32 1.50 -17.04
C ALA A 180 -11.84 2.52 -16.00
N ALA A 181 -12.08 3.76 -16.44
CA ALA A 181 -12.60 4.82 -15.59
C ALA A 181 -13.98 4.47 -14.98
N GLU A 182 -14.86 3.81 -15.73
CA GLU A 182 -16.17 3.39 -15.24
C GLU A 182 -16.04 2.31 -14.18
N PHE A 183 -15.16 1.33 -14.41
CA PHE A 183 -14.93 0.23 -13.47
C PHE A 183 -14.30 0.71 -12.17
N PHE A 184 -13.33 1.62 -12.22
CA PHE A 184 -12.75 2.22 -11.02
C PHE A 184 -13.74 3.14 -10.30
N ASN A 185 -14.72 3.72 -10.98
CA ASN A 185 -15.75 4.52 -10.32
C ASN A 185 -16.91 3.68 -9.74
N SER A 186 -16.94 2.37 -10.00
CA SER A 186 -18.04 1.49 -9.62
C SER A 186 -18.13 1.19 -8.12
N LYS A 187 -19.31 0.73 -7.68
CA LYS A 187 -19.50 0.19 -6.32
C LYS A 187 -18.65 -1.06 -6.09
N ARG A 188 -18.38 -1.83 -7.14
CA ARG A 188 -17.55 -3.03 -7.06
C ARG A 188 -16.10 -2.72 -6.71
N MET A 189 -15.56 -1.61 -7.20
CA MET A 189 -14.23 -1.12 -6.79
C MET A 189 -14.20 -0.69 -5.31
N GLU A 190 -15.26 -0.06 -4.81
CA GLU A 190 -15.36 0.28 -3.39
C GLU A 190 -15.37 -0.97 -2.50
N VAL A 191 -16.15 -1.98 -2.89
CA VAL A 191 -16.20 -3.29 -2.20
C VAL A 191 -14.84 -3.98 -2.28
N PHE A 192 -14.18 -3.96 -3.44
CA PHE A 192 -12.84 -4.51 -3.62
C PHE A 192 -11.84 -3.91 -2.62
N VAL A 193 -11.73 -2.58 -2.57
CA VAL A 193 -10.77 -1.90 -1.67
C VAL A 193 -11.09 -2.22 -0.21
N ALA A 194 -12.36 -2.23 0.18
CA ALA A 194 -12.78 -2.62 1.53
C ALA A 194 -12.41 -4.08 1.86
N GLU A 195 -12.58 -5.00 0.92
CA GLU A 195 -12.25 -6.41 1.09
C GLU A 195 -10.73 -6.62 1.23
N ILE A 196 -9.91 -6.03 0.36
CA ILE A 196 -8.44 -6.19 0.46
C ILE A 196 -7.86 -5.54 1.72
N LYS A 197 -8.47 -4.44 2.20
CA LYS A 197 -8.10 -3.73 3.43
C LYS A 197 -8.48 -4.54 4.68
N SER A 198 -9.64 -5.21 4.69
CA SER A 198 -10.11 -5.97 5.86
C SER A 198 -9.42 -7.33 6.06
N ARG A 199 -8.82 -7.92 5.02
CA ARG A 199 -8.14 -9.23 5.11
C ARG A 199 -6.99 -9.26 6.14
N TYR A 200 -6.21 -8.18 6.23
CA TYR A 200 -5.08 -8.08 7.15
C TYR A 200 -5.10 -6.74 7.91
N PRO A 201 -4.97 -6.75 9.25
CA PRO A 201 -5.01 -5.52 10.07
C PRO A 201 -3.78 -4.60 9.88
N ASP A 202 -2.77 -5.07 9.16
CA ASP A 202 -1.43 -4.50 8.99
C ASP A 202 -0.99 -4.55 7.51
N ARG A 203 -1.96 -4.36 6.60
CA ARG A 203 -1.71 -4.35 5.16
C ARG A 203 -1.33 -2.97 4.68
N PHE A 204 -0.24 -2.89 3.95
CA PHE A 204 0.05 -1.76 3.08
C PHE A 204 -0.45 -2.06 1.67
N ILE A 205 -1.32 -1.22 1.14
CA ILE A 205 -1.86 -1.37 -0.22
C ILE A 205 -1.34 -0.22 -1.08
N VAL A 206 -0.70 -0.55 -2.19
CA VAL A 206 -0.34 0.41 -3.24
C VAL A 206 -1.32 0.28 -4.39
N LEU A 207 -1.99 1.37 -4.73
CA LEU A 207 -2.72 1.51 -5.99
C LEU A 207 -1.80 2.23 -6.97
N ASP A 208 -1.26 1.52 -7.95
CA ASP A 208 -0.48 2.13 -9.04
C ASP A 208 -1.44 2.61 -10.13
N ALA A 209 -1.50 3.92 -10.32
CA ALA A 209 -2.39 4.55 -11.27
C ALA A 209 -1.62 5.15 -12.46
N PRO A 210 -2.26 5.28 -13.63
CA PRO A 210 -1.70 6.05 -14.75
C PRO A 210 -1.46 7.51 -14.36
N SER A 211 -0.78 8.25 -15.22
CA SER A 211 -0.45 9.67 -14.97
C SER A 211 -1.69 10.52 -14.68
N VAL A 212 -1.65 11.29 -13.60
CA VAL A 212 -2.74 12.18 -13.15
C VAL A 212 -3.15 13.21 -14.21
N GLN A 213 -2.23 13.65 -15.06
CA GLN A 213 -2.54 14.65 -16.08
C GLN A 213 -3.22 14.09 -17.32
N GLN A 214 -2.94 12.82 -17.64
CA GLN A 214 -3.36 12.22 -18.90
C GLN A 214 -4.54 11.27 -18.74
N SER A 215 -4.90 10.94 -17.51
CA SER A 215 -5.93 9.97 -17.19
C SER A 215 -6.76 10.42 -15.99
N THR A 216 -8.06 10.15 -16.06
CA THR A 216 -9.01 10.46 -14.99
C THR A 216 -8.95 9.47 -13.83
N GLU A 217 -8.27 8.35 -14.03
CA GLU A 217 -8.36 7.16 -13.19
C GLU A 217 -7.64 7.41 -11.88
N ALA A 218 -6.50 8.11 -11.91
CA ALA A 218 -5.82 8.54 -10.69
C ALA A 218 -6.71 9.44 -9.81
N ARG A 219 -7.49 10.34 -10.41
CA ARG A 219 -8.45 11.20 -9.69
C ARG A 219 -9.58 10.39 -9.09
N ILE A 220 -10.11 9.40 -9.82
CA ILE A 220 -11.14 8.50 -9.33
C ILE A 220 -10.60 7.64 -8.18
N LEU A 221 -9.41 7.04 -8.36
CA LEU A 221 -8.78 6.17 -7.39
C LEU A 221 -8.37 6.89 -6.11
N ALA A 222 -8.10 8.19 -6.17
CA ALA A 222 -7.79 9.00 -5.01
C ALA A 222 -8.87 8.88 -3.93
N LYS A 223 -10.16 8.69 -4.27
CA LYS A 223 -11.25 8.52 -3.29
C LYS A 223 -11.16 7.25 -2.44
N TYR A 224 -10.32 6.30 -2.84
CA TYR A 224 -10.10 5.05 -2.12
C TYR A 224 -8.78 5.02 -1.35
N CYS A 225 -7.92 6.03 -1.48
CA CYS A 225 -6.64 6.07 -0.78
C CYS A 225 -6.70 6.91 0.50
N ASP A 226 -5.87 6.52 1.48
CA ASP A 226 -5.61 7.32 2.67
C ASP A 226 -4.54 8.40 2.35
N HIS A 227 -3.58 8.07 1.48
CA HIS A 227 -2.49 8.95 1.05
C HIS A 227 -2.23 8.86 -0.46
N ALA A 228 -1.79 9.96 -1.06
CA ALA A 228 -1.41 10.05 -2.47
C ALA A 228 0.04 10.53 -2.61
N LEU A 229 0.86 9.75 -3.31
CA LEU A 229 2.25 10.03 -3.61
C LEU A 229 2.40 10.30 -5.10
N LEU A 230 2.92 11.48 -5.45
CA LEU A 230 3.09 11.88 -6.85
C LEU A 230 4.55 11.73 -7.28
N VAL A 231 4.76 11.01 -8.38
CA VAL A 231 6.07 10.79 -8.98
C VAL A 231 6.33 11.86 -10.03
N VAL A 232 7.43 12.58 -9.85
CA VAL A 232 7.87 13.67 -10.73
C VAL A 232 9.13 13.21 -11.46
N PRO A 233 9.04 12.89 -12.76
CA PRO A 233 10.24 12.55 -13.52
C PRO A 233 11.19 13.74 -13.63
N TYR A 234 12.48 13.46 -13.51
CA TYR A 234 13.52 14.48 -13.44
C TYR A 234 13.55 15.30 -14.73
N GLY A 235 13.53 16.62 -14.61
CA GLY A 235 13.67 17.56 -15.73
C GLY A 235 12.53 17.60 -16.73
N SER A 236 11.38 16.96 -16.47
CA SER A 236 10.29 16.84 -17.45
C SER A 236 8.92 17.33 -16.97
N ALA A 237 8.81 17.87 -15.75
CA ALA A 237 7.58 18.44 -15.22
C ALA A 237 7.77 19.91 -14.81
N VAL A 238 6.76 20.73 -15.09
CA VAL A 238 6.74 22.17 -14.72
C VAL A 238 6.00 22.36 -13.39
N THR A 239 6.23 23.47 -12.68
CA THR A 239 5.59 23.73 -11.38
C THR A 239 4.06 23.70 -11.43
N ASP A 240 3.45 24.33 -12.43
CA ASP A 240 1.98 24.38 -12.57
C ASP A 240 1.38 22.99 -12.80
N GLU A 241 2.09 22.16 -13.55
CA GLU A 241 1.75 20.77 -13.82
C GLU A 241 1.72 19.92 -12.53
N VAL A 242 2.69 20.15 -11.64
CA VAL A 242 2.75 19.49 -10.33
C VAL A 242 1.62 19.99 -9.44
N LEU A 243 1.34 21.30 -9.40
CA LEU A 243 0.26 21.87 -8.61
C LEU A 243 -1.11 21.35 -9.05
N ALA A 244 -1.35 21.29 -10.36
CA ALA A 244 -2.57 20.70 -10.92
C ALA A 244 -2.71 19.22 -10.53
N ALA A 245 -1.61 18.48 -10.48
CA ALA A 245 -1.64 17.08 -10.05
C ALA A 245 -1.96 16.92 -8.55
N VAL A 246 -1.43 17.80 -7.70
CA VAL A 246 -1.77 17.85 -6.26
C VAL A 246 -3.26 18.14 -6.07
N ASP A 247 -3.81 19.10 -6.82
CA ASP A 247 -5.23 19.42 -6.76
C ASP A 247 -6.11 18.26 -7.26
N ALA A 248 -5.62 17.48 -8.23
CA ALA A 248 -6.35 16.34 -8.78
C ALA A 248 -6.50 15.18 -7.78
N VAL A 249 -5.48 14.90 -6.97
CA VAL A 249 -5.53 13.83 -5.95
C VAL A 249 -6.15 14.29 -4.63
N GLY A 250 -6.29 15.59 -4.42
CA GLY A 250 -6.80 16.20 -3.19
C GLY A 250 -5.68 16.53 -2.19
N LYS A 251 -5.67 17.78 -1.71
CA LYS A 251 -4.65 18.30 -0.78
C LYS A 251 -4.63 17.58 0.57
N ASP A 252 -5.77 17.05 0.99
CA ASP A 252 -5.94 16.25 2.20
C ASP A 252 -5.16 14.93 2.13
N ARG A 253 -5.24 14.26 0.97
CA ARG A 253 -4.62 12.96 0.70
C ARG A 253 -3.17 13.10 0.24
N PHE A 254 -2.81 14.20 -0.39
CA PHE A 254 -1.44 14.44 -0.85
C PHE A 254 -0.42 14.30 0.28
N ALA A 255 0.47 13.32 0.14
CA ALA A 255 1.49 12.98 1.12
C ALA A 255 2.88 13.51 0.73
N GLY A 256 3.16 13.65 -0.57
CA GLY A 256 4.42 14.22 -1.03
C GLY A 256 4.76 13.91 -2.49
N LEU A 257 5.94 14.36 -2.88
CA LEU A 257 6.53 14.13 -4.20
C LEU A 257 7.69 13.14 -4.10
N VAL A 258 7.85 12.30 -5.11
CA VAL A 258 9.05 11.48 -5.33
C VAL A 258 9.66 11.89 -6.67
N PHE A 259 10.89 12.39 -6.64
CA PHE A 259 11.63 12.66 -7.86
C PHE A 259 12.27 11.37 -8.36
N ASN A 260 12.01 11.02 -9.62
CA ASN A 260 12.48 9.79 -10.24
C ASN A 260 13.18 10.09 -11.57
N ASN A 261 14.24 9.36 -11.90
CA ASN A 261 15.03 9.54 -13.13
C ASN A 261 15.04 8.25 -13.95
#